data_AF-A0A0P7DNG3-F1
#
_entry.id   AF-A0A0P7DNG3-F1
#
_cell.length_a   1.000
_cell.length_b   1.000
_cell.length_c   1.000
_cell.angle_alpha   90.00
_cell.angle_beta   90.00
_cell.angle_gamma   90.00
#
_symmetry.space_group_name_H-M   'P 1'
#
loop_
_entity.id
_entity.type
_entity.pdbx_description
1 polymer ?
#
loop_
_entity_poly.entity_id
_entity_poly.type
_entity_poly.pdbx_seq_one_letter_code
_entity_poly.pdbx_strand_id
1 'polypeptide(L)'
;MSVIEGSTKEFGNTTILLHSLGSSCYRIEWYSRMTGASTSLARLTQGKYVVIRKWAQVKNMADVSSEFSSRNSALIHFLNNVDIVKSHDDWISAAKQHCLNLFVENEGLKPVTKASFPKPRLQGAIGKEVVVKSKLGEREIAQGLLLQLVGNQAEIQLTNSKKKYFSNQVYIR
;
A
#
# COMPACT_ATOMS: atom_id res chain seq x y z
N MET A 1 -22.65 -4.95 20.21
CA MET A 1 -21.75 -4.37 19.19
C MET A 1 -22.36 -4.64 17.84
N SER A 2 -22.64 -3.61 17.05
CA SER A 2 -23.13 -3.76 15.68
C SER A 2 -22.04 -4.38 14.80
N VAL A 3 -22.45 -5.21 13.83
CA VAL A 3 -21.55 -5.74 12.81
C VAL A 3 -21.11 -4.58 11.93
N ILE A 4 -19.82 -4.52 11.59
CA ILE A 4 -19.30 -3.51 10.64
C ILE A 4 -20.02 -3.72 9.31
N GLU A 5 -20.66 -2.70 8.76
CA GLU A 5 -21.29 -2.79 7.45
C GLU A 5 -20.24 -2.63 6.35
N GLY A 6 -20.26 -3.53 5.37
CA GLY A 6 -19.39 -3.42 4.21
C GLY A 6 -19.79 -2.23 3.34
N SER A 7 -18.82 -1.58 2.72
CA SER A 7 -19.07 -0.45 1.82
C SER A 7 -18.14 -0.49 0.61
N THR A 8 -18.55 0.16 -0.47
CA THR A 8 -17.77 0.29 -1.70
C THR A 8 -17.92 1.69 -2.24
N LYS A 9 -16.80 2.30 -2.64
CA LYS A 9 -16.79 3.65 -3.21
C LYS A 9 -15.73 3.78 -4.31
N GLU A 10 -16.11 4.42 -5.41
CA GLU A 10 -15.24 4.59 -6.58
C GLU A 10 -14.65 6.01 -6.66
N PHE A 11 -13.42 6.09 -7.15
CA PHE A 11 -12.65 7.32 -7.39
C PHE A 11 -11.82 7.16 -8.67
N GLY A 12 -12.36 7.57 -9.82
CA GLY A 12 -11.71 7.32 -11.11
C GLY A 12 -11.42 5.82 -11.30
N ASN A 13 -10.17 5.42 -11.55
CA ASN A 13 -9.80 4.01 -11.71
C ASN A 13 -9.59 3.24 -10.38
N THR A 14 -9.85 3.86 -9.24
CA THR A 14 -9.69 3.24 -7.92
C THR A 14 -11.06 2.89 -7.33
N THR A 15 -11.15 1.71 -6.72
CA THR A 15 -12.30 1.28 -5.91
C THR A 15 -11.82 1.01 -4.49
N ILE A 16 -12.44 1.65 -3.50
CA ILE A 16 -12.21 1.41 -2.09
C ILE A 16 -13.32 0.53 -1.55
N LEU A 17 -12.97 -0.57 -0.88
CA LEU A 17 -13.90 -1.50 -0.26
C LEU A 17 -13.63 -1.60 1.24
N LEU A 18 -14.68 -1.53 2.04
CA LEU A 18 -14.66 -1.94 3.44
C LEU A 18 -15.29 -3.33 3.52
N HIS A 19 -14.54 -4.29 4.04
CA HIS A 19 -15.01 -5.63 4.32
C HIS A 19 -15.15 -5.82 5.82
N SER A 20 -16.32 -6.31 6.24
CA SER A 20 -16.54 -6.81 7.60
C SER A 20 -15.91 -8.18 7.75
N LEU A 21 -15.01 -8.35 8.72
CA LEU A 21 -14.41 -9.65 9.07
C LEU A 21 -14.93 -10.17 10.43
N GLY A 22 -15.93 -9.49 11.00
CA GLY A 22 -16.46 -9.74 12.33
C GLY A 22 -16.84 -8.44 13.04
N SER A 23 -17.17 -8.52 14.33
CA SER A 23 -17.60 -7.37 15.12
C SER A 23 -16.49 -6.34 15.42
N SER A 24 -15.22 -6.75 15.36
CA SER A 24 -14.06 -5.91 15.68
C SER A 24 -12.93 -6.00 14.65
N CYS A 25 -13.17 -6.76 13.57
CA CYS A 25 -12.18 -7.07 12.55
C CYS A 25 -12.69 -6.53 11.22
N TYR A 26 -11.83 -5.83 10.49
CA TYR A 26 -12.19 -5.22 9.21
C TYR A 26 -11.02 -5.27 8.24
N ARG A 27 -11.34 -5.09 6.96
CA ARG A 27 -10.34 -4.87 5.91
C ARG A 27 -10.76 -3.69 5.04
N ILE A 28 -9.89 -2.69 4.95
CA ILE A 28 -9.98 -1.62 3.96
C ILE A 28 -9.12 -2.04 2.78
N GLU A 29 -9.71 -2.12 1.60
CA GLU A 29 -9.04 -2.54 0.38
C GLU A 29 -9.08 -1.42 -0.66
N TRP A 30 -7.91 -1.09 -1.19
CA TRP A 30 -7.72 -0.27 -2.36
C TRP A 30 -7.49 -1.19 -3.56
N TYR A 31 -8.47 -1.22 -4.48
CA TYR A 31 -8.39 -1.95 -5.73
C TYR A 31 -8.16 -0.99 -6.90
N SER A 32 -7.16 -1.29 -7.74
CA SER A 32 -6.87 -0.52 -8.96
C SER A 32 -7.47 -1.23 -10.16
N ARG A 33 -8.50 -0.63 -10.78
CA ARG A 33 -9.07 -1.11 -12.05
C ARG A 33 -8.08 -1.00 -13.21
N MET A 34 -7.10 -0.10 -13.09
CA MET A 34 -6.07 0.12 -14.10
C MET A 34 -5.05 -1.02 -14.15
N THR A 35 -4.59 -1.50 -12.99
CA THR A 35 -3.55 -2.54 -12.94
C THR A 35 -4.08 -3.92 -12.59
N GLY A 36 -5.26 -4.01 -11.98
CA GLY A 36 -5.80 -5.24 -11.41
C GLY A 36 -5.15 -5.65 -10.08
N ALA A 37 -4.26 -4.82 -9.53
CA ALA A 37 -3.66 -5.05 -8.22
C ALA A 37 -4.55 -4.50 -7.09
N SER A 38 -4.44 -5.09 -5.90
CA SER A 38 -5.04 -4.54 -4.69
C SER A 38 -4.02 -4.39 -3.56
N THR A 39 -4.25 -3.43 -2.70
CA THR A 39 -3.55 -3.29 -1.43
C THR A 39 -4.62 -3.21 -0.35
N SER A 40 -4.45 -3.91 0.76
CA SER A 40 -5.44 -3.94 1.83
C SER A 40 -4.80 -3.79 3.20
N LEU A 41 -5.41 -3.00 4.06
CA LEU A 41 -5.12 -2.95 5.49
C LEU A 41 -6.22 -3.74 6.21
N ALA A 42 -5.81 -4.75 6.99
CA ALA A 42 -6.72 -5.53 7.82
C ALA A 42 -6.36 -5.39 9.30
N ARG A 43 -7.37 -5.18 10.14
CA ARG A 43 -7.26 -5.36 11.60
C ARG A 43 -7.76 -6.76 11.93
N LEU A 44 -6.86 -7.61 12.43
CA LEU A 44 -7.18 -9.00 12.81
C LEU A 44 -7.65 -9.08 14.26
N THR A 45 -7.08 -8.23 15.11
CA THR A 45 -7.51 -7.99 16.49
C THR A 45 -6.91 -6.66 16.94
N GLN A 46 -7.25 -6.20 18.14
CA GLN A 46 -6.67 -4.98 18.70
C GLN A 46 -5.13 -5.10 18.75
N GLY A 47 -4.44 -4.11 18.16
CA GLY A 47 -2.98 -4.10 18.11
C GLY A 47 -2.34 -5.11 17.16
N LYS A 48 -3.11 -5.75 16.26
CA LYS A 48 -2.58 -6.61 15.19
C LYS A 48 -3.16 -6.22 13.85
N TYR A 49 -2.32 -5.61 13.02
CA TYR A 49 -2.65 -5.15 11.68
C TYR A 49 -1.79 -5.85 10.65
N VAL A 50 -2.37 -6.14 9.49
CA VAL A 50 -1.65 -6.69 8.34
C VAL A 50 -1.95 -5.84 7.14
N VAL A 51 -0.90 -5.43 6.42
CA VAL A 51 -1.04 -4.83 5.09
C VAL A 51 -0.61 -5.86 4.06
N ILE A 52 -1.51 -6.17 3.13
CA ILE A 52 -1.28 -7.13 2.06
C ILE A 52 -1.40 -6.42 0.72
N ARG A 53 -0.43 -6.63 -0.16
CA ARG A 53 -0.54 -6.31 -1.57
C ARG A 53 -0.75 -7.61 -2.35
N LYS A 54 -1.78 -7.61 -3.18
CA LYS A 54 -2.04 -8.61 -4.20
C LYS A 54 -1.74 -8.04 -5.57
N TRP A 55 -0.98 -8.79 -6.36
CA TRP A 55 -0.69 -8.40 -7.73
C TRP A 55 -1.81 -8.82 -8.66
N ALA A 56 -1.88 -8.19 -9.84
CA ALA A 56 -2.72 -8.68 -10.91
C ALA A 56 -2.35 -10.14 -11.23
N GLN A 57 -3.34 -11.00 -11.46
CA GLN A 57 -3.11 -12.44 -11.72
C GLN A 57 -2.11 -12.67 -12.86
N VAL A 58 -2.16 -11.84 -13.90
CA VAL A 58 -1.26 -11.88 -15.06
C VAL A 58 0.22 -11.66 -14.74
N LYS A 59 0.54 -11.06 -13.58
CA LYS A 59 1.93 -10.85 -13.13
C LYS A 59 2.56 -12.12 -12.53
N ASN A 60 1.74 -13.10 -12.12
CA ASN A 60 2.19 -14.34 -11.48
C ASN A 60 3.22 -14.12 -10.35
N MET A 61 2.96 -13.12 -9.51
CA MET A 61 3.82 -12.74 -8.40
C MET A 61 3.22 -13.15 -7.07
N ALA A 62 4.06 -13.52 -6.12
CA ALA A 62 3.63 -13.78 -4.76
C ALA A 62 3.11 -12.48 -4.10
N ASP A 63 2.04 -12.62 -3.33
CA ASP A 63 1.53 -11.56 -2.48
C ASP A 63 2.60 -11.07 -1.51
N VAL A 64 2.54 -9.79 -1.18
CA VAL A 64 3.47 -9.16 -0.24
C VAL A 64 2.67 -8.80 1.01
N SER A 65 3.12 -9.27 2.17
CA SER A 65 2.47 -9.00 3.45
C SER A 65 3.45 -8.36 4.43
N SER A 66 2.95 -7.43 5.24
CA SER A 66 3.67 -6.76 6.31
C SER A 66 2.78 -6.68 7.54
N GLU A 67 3.31 -7.10 8.69
CA GLU A 67 2.60 -7.08 9.97
C GLU A 67 2.99 -5.86 10.81
N PHE A 68 2.03 -5.33 11.56
CA PHE A 68 2.22 -4.15 12.39
C PHE A 68 1.48 -4.30 13.72
N SER A 69 2.16 -3.90 14.80
CA SER A 69 1.53 -3.73 16.12
C SER A 69 0.96 -2.32 16.32
N SER A 70 1.47 -1.33 15.58
CA SER A 70 1.03 0.06 15.59
C SER A 70 0.04 0.34 14.47
N ARG A 71 -1.13 0.85 14.84
CA ARG A 71 -2.19 1.23 13.90
C ARG A 71 -1.76 2.35 12.94
N ASN A 72 -0.98 3.31 13.44
CA ASN A 72 -0.49 4.44 12.63
C ASN A 72 0.52 3.96 11.60
N SER A 73 1.44 3.08 12.00
CA SER A 73 2.45 2.50 11.11
C SER A 73 1.77 1.67 10.01
N ALA A 74 0.75 0.89 10.36
CA ALA A 74 -0.04 0.12 9.39
C ALA A 74 -0.72 1.04 8.37
N LEU A 75 -1.40 2.09 8.83
CA LEU A 75 -2.10 3.05 7.96
C LEU A 75 -1.14 3.78 7.02
N ILE A 76 -0.02 4.28 7.53
CA ILE A 76 1.00 4.95 6.72
C ILE A 76 1.57 3.98 5.68
N HIS A 77 1.91 2.77 6.10
CA HIS A 77 2.40 1.74 5.19
C HIS A 77 1.40 1.43 4.09
N PHE A 78 0.12 1.25 4.44
CA PHE A 78 -0.97 1.04 3.50
C PHE A 78 -1.06 2.18 2.48
N LEU A 79 -1.20 3.44 2.93
CA LEU A 79 -1.38 4.60 2.05
C LEU A 79 -0.15 4.91 1.17
N ASN A 80 1.04 4.57 1.63
CA ASN A 80 2.28 4.71 0.85
C ASN A 80 2.45 3.59 -0.17
N ASN A 81 1.72 2.49 -0.01
CA ASN A 81 1.79 1.33 -0.87
C ASN A 81 0.57 1.16 -1.75
N VAL A 82 -0.49 1.97 -1.68
CA VAL A 82 -1.58 1.86 -2.66
C VAL A 82 -1.11 2.18 -4.08
N ASP A 83 -1.78 1.60 -5.07
CA ASP A 83 -1.52 1.88 -6.47
C ASP A 83 -2.12 3.22 -6.89
N ILE A 84 -1.30 4.05 -7.53
CA ILE A 84 -1.65 5.41 -7.98
C ILE A 84 -1.40 5.59 -9.50
N VAL A 85 -1.16 4.50 -10.23
CA VAL A 85 -0.83 4.55 -11.66
C VAL A 85 -1.99 5.16 -12.46
N LYS A 86 -1.67 6.14 -13.32
CA LYS A 86 -2.60 6.81 -14.24
C LYS A 86 -3.89 7.33 -13.56
N SER A 87 -3.77 7.79 -12.32
CA SER A 87 -4.87 8.40 -11.57
C SER A 87 -4.59 9.89 -11.35
N HIS A 88 -5.64 10.72 -11.40
CA HIS A 88 -5.52 12.15 -11.11
C HIS A 88 -5.20 12.36 -9.62
N ASP A 89 -4.34 13.34 -9.30
CA ASP A 89 -3.88 13.55 -7.91
C ASP A 89 -5.04 13.92 -6.96
N ASP A 90 -6.08 14.61 -7.44
CA ASP A 90 -7.30 14.87 -6.67
C ASP A 90 -8.06 13.59 -6.33
N TRP A 91 -8.20 12.67 -7.29
CA TRP A 91 -8.86 11.38 -7.06
C TRP A 91 -8.06 10.52 -6.08
N ILE A 92 -6.74 10.52 -6.20
CA ILE A 92 -5.85 9.82 -5.26
C ILE A 92 -6.03 10.39 -3.86
N SER A 93 -6.03 11.72 -3.72
CA SER A 93 -6.18 12.39 -2.43
C SER A 93 -7.55 12.12 -1.79
N ALA A 94 -8.63 12.19 -2.59
CA ALA A 94 -9.98 11.88 -2.13
C ALA A 94 -10.13 10.40 -1.71
N ALA A 95 -9.55 9.46 -2.46
CA ALA A 95 -9.55 8.05 -2.12
C ALA A 95 -8.75 7.74 -0.84
N LYS A 96 -7.57 8.37 -0.67
CA LYS A 96 -6.76 8.26 0.55
C LYS A 96 -7.49 8.85 1.76
N GLN A 97 -8.15 9.99 1.59
CA GLN A 97 -9.00 10.59 2.63
C GLN A 97 -10.16 9.66 3.00
N HIS A 98 -10.81 9.03 2.02
CA HIS A 98 -11.88 8.10 2.29
C HIS A 98 -11.38 6.87 3.08
N CYS A 99 -10.21 6.32 2.72
CA CYS A 99 -9.58 5.25 3.49
C CYS A 99 -9.28 5.68 4.94
N LEU A 100 -8.76 6.90 5.13
CA LEU A 100 -8.51 7.46 6.46
C LEU A 100 -9.80 7.58 7.27
N ASN A 101 -10.88 8.05 6.66
CA ASN A 101 -12.17 8.17 7.34
C ASN A 101 -12.69 6.79 7.78
N LEU A 102 -12.71 5.81 6.87
CA LEU A 102 -13.10 4.44 7.19
C LEU A 102 -12.25 3.88 8.33
N PHE A 103 -10.94 4.11 8.30
CA PHE A 103 -10.03 3.66 9.35
C PHE A 103 -10.35 4.32 10.69
N VAL A 104 -10.48 5.64 10.73
CA VAL A 104 -10.76 6.42 11.94
C VAL A 104 -12.10 6.02 12.57
N GLU A 105 -13.14 5.85 11.75
CA GLU A 105 -14.46 5.40 12.18
C GLU A 105 -14.40 4.01 12.83
N ASN A 106 -13.76 3.04 12.17
CA ASN A 106 -13.65 1.67 12.67
C ASN A 106 -12.67 1.54 13.85
N GLU A 107 -11.75 2.48 14.02
CA GLU A 107 -10.85 2.56 15.16
C GLU A 107 -11.41 3.35 16.35
N GLY A 108 -12.60 3.94 16.23
CA GLY A 108 -13.20 4.79 17.26
C GLY A 108 -12.39 6.05 17.55
N LEU A 109 -11.69 6.57 16.54
CA LEU A 109 -10.83 7.74 16.64
C LEU A 109 -11.58 9.03 16.29
N LYS A 110 -11.01 10.17 16.68
CA LYS A 110 -11.55 11.48 16.28
C LYS A 110 -11.38 11.69 14.77
N PRO A 111 -12.40 12.22 14.06
CA PRO A 111 -12.30 12.59 12.65
C PRO A 111 -11.08 13.48 12.37
N VAL A 112 -10.41 13.21 11.25
CA VAL A 112 -9.23 13.97 10.79
C VAL A 112 -9.64 14.78 9.57
N THR A 113 -9.75 16.11 9.73
CA THR A 113 -10.22 17.03 8.68
C THR A 113 -9.09 17.66 7.86
N LYS A 114 -7.85 17.63 8.35
CA LYS A 114 -6.66 18.19 7.69
C LYS A 114 -5.55 17.14 7.60
N ALA A 115 -5.76 16.10 6.80
CA ALA A 115 -4.73 15.13 6.51
C ALA A 115 -3.87 15.56 5.33
N SER A 116 -2.55 15.31 5.43
CA SER A 116 -1.65 15.39 4.29
C SER A 116 -1.35 13.98 3.81
N PHE A 117 -1.43 13.77 2.50
CA PHE A 117 -1.14 12.49 1.87
C PHE A 117 0.11 12.63 0.99
N PRO A 118 1.32 12.57 1.58
CA PRO A 118 2.53 12.61 0.78
C PRO A 118 2.52 11.48 -0.24
N LYS A 119 3.12 11.74 -1.40
CA LYS A 119 3.32 10.78 -2.49
C LYS A 119 4.80 10.41 -2.49
N PRO A 120 5.21 9.30 -1.86
CA PRO A 120 6.59 8.87 -1.90
C PRO A 120 7.08 8.77 -3.34
N ARG A 121 8.32 9.19 -3.59
CA ARG A 121 8.94 9.25 -4.92
C ARG A 121 8.77 7.95 -5.71
N LEU A 122 8.83 6.80 -5.03
CA LEU A 122 8.78 5.47 -5.64
C LEU A 122 7.38 4.84 -5.64
N GLN A 123 6.34 5.49 -5.10
CA GLN A 123 5.00 4.90 -5.01
C GLN A 123 4.44 4.55 -6.40
N GLY A 124 4.60 5.44 -7.38
CA GLY A 124 4.18 5.19 -8.78
C GLY A 124 5.06 4.18 -9.54
N ALA A 125 6.13 3.69 -8.92
CA ALA A 125 7.04 2.69 -9.48
C ALA A 125 6.83 1.29 -8.89
N ILE A 126 5.93 1.12 -7.91
CA ILE A 126 5.64 -0.20 -7.35
C ILE A 126 5.13 -1.13 -8.46
N GLY A 127 5.67 -2.35 -8.52
CA GLY A 127 5.39 -3.32 -9.57
C GLY A 127 6.16 -3.09 -10.88
N LYS A 128 7.11 -2.16 -10.91
CA LYS A 128 8.01 -1.88 -12.05
C LYS A 128 9.45 -2.25 -11.73
N GLU A 129 10.24 -2.41 -12.79
CA GLU A 129 11.69 -2.61 -12.67
C GLU A 129 12.36 -1.35 -12.13
N VAL A 130 13.30 -1.58 -11.23
CA VAL A 130 14.12 -0.56 -10.59
C VAL A 130 15.55 -1.04 -10.50
N VAL A 131 16.47 -0.09 -10.45
CA VAL A 131 17.89 -0.33 -10.24
C VAL A 131 18.33 0.24 -8.91
N VAL A 132 19.27 -0.45 -8.26
CA VAL A 132 19.95 0.01 -7.06
C VAL A 132 21.34 0.46 -7.46
N LYS A 133 21.70 1.66 -7.06
CA LYS A 133 23.04 2.21 -7.29
C LYS A 133 23.82 2.36 -5.99
N SER A 134 25.15 2.27 -6.08
CA SER A 134 26.07 2.52 -4.97
C SER A 134 26.18 4.01 -4.64
N LYS A 135 26.20 4.37 -3.35
CA LYS A 135 26.58 5.73 -2.86
C LYS A 135 27.95 6.17 -3.34
N LEU A 136 28.88 5.23 -3.49
CA LEU A 136 30.30 5.53 -3.67
C LEU A 136 30.70 5.80 -5.13
N GLY A 137 29.76 5.77 -6.08
CA GLY A 137 30.10 6.07 -7.48
C GLY A 137 28.98 5.86 -8.50
N GLU A 138 27.70 5.93 -8.11
CA GLU A 138 26.54 5.81 -9.01
C GLU A 138 26.48 4.53 -9.88
N ARG A 139 27.32 3.55 -9.58
CA ARG A 139 27.35 2.25 -10.26
C ARG A 139 26.15 1.41 -9.86
N GLU A 140 25.51 0.79 -10.84
CA GLU A 140 24.46 -0.21 -10.59
C GLU A 140 25.04 -1.42 -9.85
N ILE A 141 24.44 -1.76 -8.71
CA ILE A 141 24.83 -2.88 -7.85
C ILE A 141 23.76 -3.97 -7.79
N ALA A 142 22.51 -3.65 -8.15
CA ALA A 142 21.44 -4.62 -8.26
C ALA A 142 20.32 -4.09 -9.17
N GLN A 143 19.53 -5.00 -9.73
CA GLN A 143 18.29 -4.71 -10.43
C GLN A 143 17.21 -5.68 -9.99
N GLY A 144 15.96 -5.23 -10.05
CA GLY A 144 14.82 -6.05 -9.66
C GLY A 144 13.50 -5.32 -9.74
N LEU A 145 12.45 -5.97 -9.24
CA LEU A 145 11.11 -5.41 -9.21
C LEU A 145 10.81 -4.76 -7.86
N LEU A 146 10.31 -3.52 -7.87
CA LEU A 146 9.89 -2.85 -6.64
C LEU A 146 8.60 -3.48 -6.09
N LEU A 147 8.68 -4.09 -4.91
CA LEU A 147 7.57 -4.80 -4.28
C LEU A 147 6.70 -3.89 -3.40
N GLN A 148 7.36 -3.15 -2.50
CA GLN A 148 6.72 -2.24 -1.56
C GLN A 148 7.72 -1.23 -0.99
N LEU A 149 7.19 -0.18 -0.37
CA LEU A 149 7.94 0.78 0.42
C LEU A 149 7.78 0.42 1.90
N VAL A 150 8.88 0.20 2.62
CA VAL A 150 8.90 -0.17 4.05
C VAL A 150 9.65 0.91 4.81
N GLY A 151 8.92 1.79 5.49
CA GLY A 151 9.49 2.97 6.12
C GLY A 151 10.27 3.82 5.11
N ASN A 152 11.57 3.98 5.32
CA ASN A 152 12.47 4.75 4.45
C ASN A 152 13.20 3.89 3.40
N GLN A 153 12.84 2.61 3.28
CA GLN A 153 13.48 1.66 2.38
C GLN A 153 12.49 1.18 1.31
N ALA A 154 13.01 0.75 0.18
CA ALA A 154 12.28 0.01 -0.83
C ALA A 154 12.65 -1.47 -0.75
N GLU A 155 11.63 -2.34 -0.72
CA GLU A 155 11.78 -3.78 -0.84
C GLU A 155 11.73 -4.16 -2.33
N ILE A 156 12.78 -4.84 -2.79
CA ILE A 156 12.97 -5.21 -4.19
C ILE A 156 13.11 -6.74 -4.29
N GLN A 157 12.47 -7.34 -5.29
CA GLN A 157 12.75 -8.71 -5.71
C GLN A 157 13.81 -8.70 -6.82
N LEU A 158 14.98 -9.28 -6.56
CA LEU A 158 16.08 -9.26 -7.53
C LEU A 158 15.75 -10.06 -8.80
N THR A 159 16.15 -9.58 -9.99
CA THR A 159 15.82 -10.23 -11.28
C THR A 159 16.28 -11.68 -11.36
N ASN A 160 17.44 -12.00 -10.78
CA ASN A 160 18.06 -13.33 -10.87
C ASN A 160 17.85 -14.19 -9.62
N SER A 161 17.01 -13.75 -8.67
CA SER A 161 16.73 -14.55 -7.48
C SER A 161 15.42 -14.14 -6.82
N LYS A 162 14.68 -15.09 -6.23
CA LYS A 162 13.52 -14.75 -5.39
C LYS A 162 13.91 -14.06 -4.07
N LYS A 163 15.17 -13.68 -3.88
CA LYS A 163 15.64 -12.98 -2.68
C LYS A 163 15.11 -11.55 -2.67
N LYS A 164 14.68 -11.13 -1.48
CA LYS A 164 14.29 -9.76 -1.17
C LYS A 164 15.52 -8.94 -0.83
N TYR A 165 15.58 -7.73 -1.34
CA TYR A 165 16.66 -6.78 -1.10
C TYR A 165 16.08 -5.44 -0.65
N PHE A 166 16.63 -4.86 0.42
CA PHE A 166 16.16 -3.59 0.98
C PHE A 166 17.18 -2.51 0.70
N SER A 167 16.74 -1.37 0.15
CA SER A 167 17.64 -0.24 -0.12
C SER A 167 16.93 1.10 -0.09
N ASN A 168 17.69 2.13 0.25
CA ASN A 168 17.25 3.53 0.24
C ASN A 168 17.68 4.22 -1.08
N GLN A 169 18.48 3.54 -1.92
CA GLN A 169 19.08 4.07 -3.14
C GLN A 169 18.52 3.39 -4.39
N VAL A 170 17.23 3.58 -4.59
CA VAL A 170 16.49 2.93 -5.66
C VAL A 170 16.08 3.95 -6.70
N TYR A 171 16.30 3.62 -7.96
CA TYR A 171 16.03 4.49 -9.10
C TYR A 171 15.12 3.75 -10.07
N ILE A 172 14.18 4.48 -10.65
CA ILE A 172 13.31 3.96 -11.71
C ILE A 172 14.20 3.78 -12.94
N ARG A 173 14.09 2.62 -13.59
CA ARG A 173 14.80 2.35 -14.84
C ARG A 173 14.23 3.17 -15.99
#